data_AF-A0A1I2HHA5-F1
#
_entry.id   AF-A0A1I2HHA5-F1
#
_cell.length_a   1.000
_cell.length_b   1.000
_cell.length_c   1.000
_cell.angle_alpha   90.00
_cell.angle_beta   90.00
_cell.angle_gamma   90.00
#
_symmetry.space_group_name_H-M   'P 1'
#
loop_
_entity.id
_entity.type
_entity.pdbx_description
1 polymer ?
#
loop_
_entity_poly.entity_id
_entity_poly.type
_entity_poly.pdbx_seq_one_letter_code
_entity_poly.pdbx_strand_id
1 'polypeptide(L)'
;MGSDFQRNHPKNRFKRFPQDPSNVALMEDELASACPIGLLRQQRTGLQRTFEDLIRLYYVGFSRPQTALLLVGLTPTIRYAKSIPNVAVSWRADGTWPWCTPVATKKKPGQANAIPLELI
;
A
#
# COMPACT_ATOMS: atom_id res chain seq x y z
N MET A 1 -0.38 9.10 -3.45
CA MET A 1 0.47 8.03 -2.88
C MET A 1 1.78 8.56 -2.33
N GLY A 2 1.63 9.26 -1.20
CA GLY A 2 2.72 9.66 -0.33
C GLY A 2 3.49 10.88 -0.81
N SER A 3 2.83 12.04 -0.93
CA SER A 3 3.52 13.32 -1.14
C SER A 3 4.58 13.58 -0.07
N ASP A 4 4.35 13.07 1.14
CA ASP A 4 5.29 13.17 2.27
C ASP A 4 6.57 12.34 2.08
N PHE A 5 6.64 11.49 1.06
CA PHE A 5 7.81 10.63 0.82
C PHE A 5 8.69 11.21 -0.27
N GLN A 6 9.84 11.77 0.13
CA GLN A 6 10.88 12.16 -0.83
C GLN A 6 11.72 10.96 -1.30
N ARG A 7 11.86 9.93 -0.45
CA ARG A 7 12.73 8.76 -0.71
C ARG A 7 12.17 7.50 -0.06
N ASN A 8 12.72 6.35 -0.44
CA ASN A 8 12.44 5.06 0.18
C ASN A 8 13.07 4.94 1.58
N HIS A 9 12.53 5.64 2.57
CA HIS A 9 13.05 5.61 3.93
C HIS A 9 12.42 4.47 4.76
N PRO A 10 13.20 3.65 5.49
CA PRO A 10 12.68 2.57 6.33
C PRO A 10 11.65 3.04 7.36
N LYS A 11 11.89 4.19 8.02
CA LYS A 11 10.93 4.75 8.98
C LYS A 11 9.59 5.14 8.37
N ASN A 12 9.46 5.21 7.04
CA ASN A 12 8.19 5.50 6.38
C ASN A 12 7.47 4.23 5.88
N ARG A 13 8.05 3.04 6.10
CA ARG A 13 7.46 1.76 5.65
C ARG A 13 6.08 1.53 6.22
N PHE A 14 5.86 1.85 7.50
CA PHE A 14 4.57 1.68 8.17
C PHE A 14 3.41 2.43 7.47
N LYS A 15 3.69 3.49 6.69
CA LYS A 15 2.66 4.25 5.96
C LYS A 15 2.28 3.65 4.60
N ARG A 16 3.06 2.69 4.09
CA ARG A 16 2.92 2.13 2.73
C ARG A 16 2.85 0.61 2.70
N PHE A 17 3.70 -0.05 3.48
CA PHE A 17 3.85 -1.49 3.55
C PHE A 17 4.48 -1.83 4.91
N PRO A 18 3.67 -2.01 5.95
CA PRO A 18 4.15 -2.25 7.31
C PRO A 18 4.84 -3.61 7.40
N GLN A 19 5.84 -3.69 8.27
CA GLN A 19 6.56 -4.93 8.58
C GLN A 19 6.30 -5.39 10.01
N ASP A 20 5.86 -4.45 10.85
CA ASP A 20 5.55 -4.62 12.26
C ASP A 20 4.12 -4.14 12.53
N PRO A 21 3.46 -4.65 13.59
CA PRO A 21 2.19 -4.12 14.05
C PRO A 21 2.27 -2.62 14.34
N SER A 22 1.21 -1.89 14.02
CA SER A 22 1.07 -0.49 14.44
C SER A 22 0.91 -0.37 15.95
N ASN A 23 1.24 0.80 16.49
CA ASN A 23 1.00 1.11 17.90
C ASN A 23 -0.47 0.93 18.29
N VAL A 24 -1.40 1.22 17.37
CA VAL A 24 -2.83 0.99 17.58
C VAL A 24 -3.11 -0.50 17.76
N ALA A 25 -2.60 -1.35 16.87
CA ALA A 25 -2.78 -2.78 16.97
C ALA A 25 -2.18 -3.37 18.26
N LEU A 26 -1.05 -2.83 18.73
CA LEU A 26 -0.42 -3.22 20.00
C LEU A 26 -1.27 -2.81 21.20
N MET A 27 -1.75 -1.56 21.23
CA MET A 27 -2.65 -1.08 22.29
C MET A 27 -3.97 -1.86 22.32
N GLU A 28 -4.52 -2.21 21.15
CA GLU A 28 -5.71 -3.06 21.07
C GLU A 28 -5.46 -4.46 21.67
N ASP A 29 -4.26 -5.02 21.50
CA ASP A 29 -3.89 -6.31 22.09
C ASP A 29 -3.76 -6.21 23.63
N GLU A 30 -3.16 -5.13 24.13
CA GLU A 30 -3.04 -4.88 25.58
C GLU A 30 -4.41 -4.70 26.26
N LEU A 31 -5.35 -4.04 25.58
CA LEU A 31 -6.71 -3.79 26.07
C LEU A 31 -7.69 -4.94 25.80
N ALA A 32 -7.25 -6.00 25.12
CA ALA A 32 -8.13 -7.07 24.66
C ALA A 32 -8.87 -7.78 25.80
N SER A 33 -8.20 -7.98 26.95
CA SER A 33 -8.80 -8.62 28.13
C SER A 33 -9.90 -7.79 28.77
N ALA A 34 -9.85 -6.46 28.62
CA ALA A 34 -10.83 -5.53 29.13
C ALA A 34 -11.97 -5.25 28.12
N CYS A 35 -11.91 -5.79 26.91
CA CYS A 35 -12.85 -5.54 25.83
C CYS A 35 -13.66 -6.80 25.48
N PRO A 36 -15.00 -6.74 25.44
CA PRO A 36 -15.83 -7.91 25.08
C PRO A 36 -15.50 -8.53 23.70
N ILE A 37 -14.99 -7.70 22.78
CA ILE A 37 -14.63 -8.11 21.41
C ILE A 37 -13.11 -8.35 21.24
N GLY A 38 -12.32 -8.26 22.30
CA GLY A 38 -10.86 -8.34 22.25
C GLY A 38 -10.37 -9.68 21.69
N LEU A 39 -10.94 -10.78 22.18
CA LEU A 39 -10.61 -12.13 21.70
C LEU A 39 -10.93 -12.34 20.21
N LEU A 40 -12.04 -11.75 19.73
CA LEU A 40 -12.40 -11.80 18.31
C LEU A 40 -11.42 -11.01 17.44
N ARG A 41 -10.93 -9.87 17.93
CA ARG A 41 -9.88 -9.08 17.26
C ARG A 41 -8.55 -9.82 17.16
N GLN A 42 -8.20 -10.59 18.20
CA GLN A 42 -6.95 -11.35 18.26
C GLN A 42 -6.90 -12.58 17.32
N GLN A 43 -8.02 -12.94 16.67
CA GLN A 43 -8.01 -13.97 15.61
C GLN A 43 -7.14 -13.58 14.41
N ARG A 44 -6.94 -12.29 14.18
CA ARG A 44 -6.00 -11.73 13.20
C ARG A 44 -4.76 -11.22 13.90
N THR A 45 -3.59 -11.38 13.30
CA THR A 45 -2.34 -10.86 13.87
C THR A 45 -2.32 -9.33 13.85
N GLY A 46 -1.57 -8.70 14.77
CA GLY A 46 -1.44 -7.24 14.80
C GLY A 46 -0.93 -6.66 13.48
N LEU A 47 -0.06 -7.39 12.77
CA LEU A 47 0.42 -7.01 11.44
C LEU A 47 -0.71 -7.07 10.39
N GLN A 48 -1.52 -8.13 10.37
CA GLN A 48 -2.67 -8.25 9.47
C GLN A 48 -3.66 -7.10 9.68
N ARG A 49 -4.01 -6.81 10.95
CA ARG A 49 -4.90 -5.68 11.28
C ARG A 49 -4.32 -4.35 10.80
N THR A 50 -3.02 -4.15 10.98
CA THR A 50 -2.32 -2.94 10.49
C THR A 50 -2.36 -2.81 8.96
N PHE A 51 -2.19 -3.92 8.23
CA PHE A 51 -2.37 -3.94 6.78
C PHE A 51 -3.80 -3.59 6.38
N GLU A 52 -4.79 -4.20 7.02
CA GLU A 52 -6.19 -3.93 6.74
C GLU A 52 -6.58 -2.47 7.01
N ASP A 53 -6.05 -1.86 8.07
CA ASP A 53 -6.31 -0.44 8.38
C ASP A 53 -5.73 0.48 7.31
N LEU A 54 -4.54 0.18 6.80
CA LEU A 54 -4.00 0.88 5.63
C LEU A 54 -4.87 0.67 4.38
N ILE A 55 -5.34 -0.54 4.14
CA ILE A 55 -6.24 -0.84 3.01
C ILE A 55 -7.53 -0.03 3.14
N ARG A 56 -8.15 0.01 4.34
CA ARG A 56 -9.34 0.81 4.61
C ARG A 56 -9.10 2.29 4.37
N LEU A 57 -7.96 2.82 4.81
CA LEU A 57 -7.59 4.22 4.58
C LEU A 57 -7.50 4.55 3.08
N TYR A 58 -6.83 3.71 2.30
CA TYR A 58 -6.72 3.91 0.85
C TYR A 58 -8.05 3.69 0.13
N TYR A 59 -8.86 2.71 0.55
CA TYR A 59 -10.21 2.48 0.02
C TYR A 59 -11.08 3.72 0.18
N VAL A 60 -11.07 4.35 1.36
CA VAL A 60 -11.77 5.61 1.60
C VAL A 60 -11.23 6.68 0.67
N GLY A 61 -9.91 6.87 0.61
CA GLY A 61 -9.28 7.87 -0.27
C GLY A 61 -9.65 7.71 -1.75
N PHE A 62 -9.76 6.47 -2.24
CA PHE A 62 -10.15 6.17 -3.63
C PHE A 62 -11.63 6.38 -3.94
N SER A 63 -12.50 6.19 -2.94
CA SER A 63 -13.96 6.25 -3.12
C SER A 63 -14.57 7.63 -2.90
N ARG A 64 -13.85 8.59 -2.31
CA ARG A 64 -14.35 9.96 -2.09
C ARG A 64 -14.48 10.84 -3.34
N PRO A 65 -13.57 10.81 -4.33
CA PRO A 65 -13.63 11.74 -5.45
C PRO A 65 -14.83 11.47 -6.36
N GLN A 66 -15.54 12.53 -6.79
CA GLN A 66 -16.69 12.43 -7.69
C GLN A 66 -16.32 12.63 -9.17
N THR A 67 -15.39 13.55 -9.44
CA THR A 67 -15.06 13.95 -10.82
C THR A 67 -13.69 13.45 -11.27
N ALA A 68 -12.65 13.61 -10.45
CA ALA A 68 -11.30 13.19 -10.79
C ALA A 68 -10.52 12.77 -9.54
N LEU A 69 -9.72 11.72 -9.67
CA LEU A 69 -8.80 11.23 -8.64
C LEU A 69 -7.37 11.35 -9.17
N LEU A 70 -6.52 12.14 -8.50
CA LEU A 70 -5.11 12.25 -8.85
C LEU A 70 -4.24 11.46 -7.86
N LEU A 71 -3.50 10.48 -8.37
CA LEU A 71 -2.58 9.66 -7.57
C LEU A 71 -1.13 10.09 -7.81
N VAL A 72 -0.58 10.89 -6.90
CA VAL A 72 0.82 11.34 -6.96
C VAL A 72 1.73 10.44 -6.13
N GLY A 73 2.81 9.92 -6.69
CA GLY A 73 3.77 9.11 -5.94
C GLY A 73 5.14 9.09 -6.60
N LEU A 74 6.08 8.37 -5.98
CA LEU A 74 7.43 8.24 -6.52
C LEU A 74 7.43 7.29 -7.73
N THR A 75 8.15 7.64 -8.79
CA THR A 75 8.30 6.80 -10.01
C THR A 75 8.70 5.34 -9.70
N PRO A 76 9.61 5.05 -8.76
CA PRO A 76 9.91 3.68 -8.36
C PRO A 76 8.70 2.89 -7.85
N THR A 77 7.64 3.51 -7.32
CA THR A 77 6.45 2.78 -6.85
C THR A 77 5.63 2.17 -7.99
N ILE A 78 5.76 2.69 -9.21
CA ILE A 78 4.98 2.24 -10.38
C ILE A 78 5.85 1.63 -11.49
N ARG A 79 7.18 1.78 -11.41
CA ARG A 79 8.10 1.34 -12.47
C ARG A 79 8.38 -0.16 -12.39
N TYR A 80 8.37 -0.81 -13.56
CA TYR A 80 8.80 -2.19 -13.75
C TYR A 80 10.17 -2.48 -13.12
N ALA A 81 10.29 -3.62 -12.43
CA ALA A 81 11.50 -4.17 -11.79
C ALA A 81 12.13 -3.37 -10.61
N LYS A 82 11.66 -2.16 -10.29
CA LYS A 82 12.15 -1.38 -9.13
C LYS A 82 11.01 -0.93 -8.19
N SER A 83 9.98 -1.77 -8.07
CA SER A 83 8.78 -1.42 -7.32
C SER A 83 9.02 -1.40 -5.81
N ILE A 84 8.71 -0.26 -5.20
CA ILE A 84 8.65 -0.12 -3.74
C ILE A 84 7.30 -0.69 -3.29
N PRO A 85 7.26 -1.68 -2.36
CA PRO A 85 6.01 -2.23 -1.87
C PRO A 85 5.09 -1.14 -1.31
N ASN A 86 3.85 -1.13 -1.79
CA ASN A 86 2.87 -0.14 -1.37
C ASN A 86 1.45 -0.67 -1.56
N VAL A 87 0.70 -0.76 -0.46
CA VAL A 87 -0.71 -1.19 -0.45
C VAL A 87 -1.56 -0.36 -1.42
N ALA A 88 -1.24 0.93 -1.55
CA ALA A 88 -1.88 1.85 -2.47
C ALA A 88 -1.89 1.41 -3.95
N VAL A 89 -0.85 0.72 -4.40
CA VAL A 89 -0.76 0.25 -5.80
C VAL A 89 -1.09 -1.23 -5.90
N SER A 90 -1.93 -1.72 -4.97
CA SER A 90 -2.41 -3.11 -4.92
C SER A 90 -1.34 -4.15 -4.59
N TRP A 91 -0.27 -3.79 -3.87
CA TRP A 91 0.58 -4.81 -3.25
C TRP A 91 -0.21 -5.60 -2.22
N ARG A 92 -0.11 -6.93 -2.30
CA ARG A 92 -0.70 -7.85 -1.33
C ARG A 92 0.23 -8.02 -0.13
N ALA A 93 -0.34 -8.39 1.02
CA ALA A 93 0.42 -8.59 2.26
C ALA A 93 1.47 -9.72 2.15
N ASP A 94 1.27 -10.66 1.22
CA ASP A 94 2.23 -11.72 0.88
C ASP A 94 3.45 -11.21 0.09
N GLY A 95 3.51 -9.90 -0.22
CA GLY A 95 4.58 -9.30 -1.00
C GLY A 95 4.44 -9.51 -2.51
N THR A 96 3.33 -10.06 -2.98
CA THR A 96 3.05 -10.17 -4.42
C THR A 96 2.41 -8.89 -4.95
N TRP A 97 2.68 -8.60 -6.22
CA TRP A 97 2.12 -7.45 -6.91
C TRP A 97 1.48 -7.89 -8.23
N PRO A 98 0.14 -7.85 -8.36
CA PRO A 98 -0.57 -8.42 -9.51
C PRO A 98 -0.29 -7.68 -10.81
N TRP A 99 0.17 -6.44 -10.73
CA TRP A 99 0.51 -5.61 -11.90
C TRP A 99 1.92 -5.86 -12.43
N CYS A 100 2.67 -6.79 -11.84
CA CYS A 100 3.97 -7.21 -12.35
C CYS A 100 3.76 -8.34 -13.37
N THR A 101 3.56 -8.02 -14.64
CA THR A 101 3.59 -9.04 -15.70
C THR A 101 5.04 -9.48 -15.89
N PRO A 102 5.38 -10.78 -15.70
CA PRO A 102 6.70 -11.28 -16.02
C PRO A 102 6.93 -11.10 -17.52
N VAL A 103 7.88 -10.25 -17.90
CA VAL A 103 8.21 -10.09 -19.31
C VAL A 103 9.21 -11.20 -19.66
N ALA A 104 8.82 -12.12 -20.55
CA ALA A 104 9.68 -13.23 -21.00
C ALA A 104 10.95 -12.74 -21.73
N THR A 105 10.95 -11.50 -22.19
CA THR A 105 12.08 -10.89 -22.90
C THR A 105 12.98 -10.10 -21.96
N LYS A 106 14.29 -10.05 -22.26
CA LYS A 106 15.26 -9.20 -21.55
C LYS A 106 14.99 -7.69 -21.73
N LYS A 107 14.13 -7.30 -22.68
CA LYS A 107 13.76 -5.90 -22.91
C LYS A 107 12.75 -5.45 -21.85
N LYS A 108 13.05 -4.35 -21.16
CA LYS A 108 12.13 -3.72 -20.23
C LYS A 108 10.90 -3.22 -20.99
N PRO A 109 9.69 -3.31 -20.42
CA PRO A 109 8.50 -2.75 -21.04
C PRO A 109 8.65 -1.23 -21.18
N GLY A 110 8.06 -0.68 -22.24
CA GLY A 110 8.00 0.77 -22.45
C GLY A 110 7.31 1.46 -21.27
N GLN A 111 7.81 2.64 -20.87
CA GLN A 111 7.17 3.41 -19.81
C GLN A 111 6.04 4.24 -20.38
N ALA A 112 4.93 4.36 -19.66
CA ALA A 112 3.76 5.15 -20.07
C ALA A 112 4.12 6.59 -20.44
N ASN A 113 5.15 7.17 -19.81
CA ASN A 113 5.65 8.52 -20.09
C ASN A 113 6.25 8.70 -21.50
N ALA A 114 6.45 7.62 -22.25
CA ALA A 114 6.89 7.64 -23.65
C ALA A 114 5.73 7.45 -24.64
N ILE A 115 4.49 7.35 -24.15
CA ILE A 115 3.29 7.28 -24.97
C ILE A 115 2.78 8.72 -25.11
N PRO A 116 2.71 9.28 -26.33
CA PRO A 116 2.14 10.61 -26.52
C PRO A 116 0.70 10.62 -26.00
N LEU A 117 0.40 11.56 -25.10
CA LEU A 117 -0.96 11.80 -24.65
C LEU A 117 -1.66 12.65 -25.71
N GLU A 118 -2.46 12.04 -26.56
CA GLU A 118 -3.45 12.80 -27.35
C GLU A 118 -4.63 13.12 -26.43
N LEU A 119 -4.79 14.40 -26.12
CA LEU A 119 -6.00 14.90 -25.48
C LEU A 119 -7.07 15.03 -26.58
N ILE A 120 -8.10 14.19 -26.49
CA ILE A 120 -9.29 14.22 -27.36
C ILE A 120 -10.23 15.31 -26.85
#